data_AF-G4THU1-F1
#
_entry.id   AF-G4THU1-F1
#
_cell.length_a   1.000
_cell.length_b   1.000
_cell.length_c   1.000
_cell.angle_alpha   90.00
_cell.angle_beta   90.00
_cell.angle_gamma   90.00
#
_symmetry.space_group_name_H-M   'P 1'
#
loop_
_entity.id
_entity.type
_entity.pdbx_description
1 polymer ?
#
loop_
_entity_poly.entity_id
_entity_poly.type
_entity_poly.pdbx_seq_one_letter_code
_entity_poly.pdbx_strand_id
1 'polypeptide(L)'
;MGMENASNGYRVEISPQNGLNETLQQAGVYLRTMQDRQVETYGLFDSAVWTPGKARSREFANAYPISAMFVGIFTALAFIPVASYLIFTAFVLISTVSLALATAIGFTLFVGLFLFGTLIIILLFASAATLGLLGCFLAIRLLFHIRSQEGQGVQGWVAETKDRIVPPSAQQYVRDAQTKVNEYYDAAKDRSVKPEQM
;
A
#
# COMPACT_ATOMS: atom_id res chain seq x y z
N MET A 1 36.02 -34.78 -41.59
CA MET A 1 36.75 -34.84 -40.32
C MET A 1 36.02 -33.91 -39.36
N GLY A 2 35.00 -34.44 -38.67
CA GLY A 2 34.08 -33.67 -37.83
C GLY A 2 34.49 -33.74 -36.38
N MET A 3 34.53 -32.59 -35.70
CA MET A 3 34.63 -32.53 -34.24
C MET A 3 33.25 -32.21 -33.69
N GLU A 4 32.62 -33.24 -33.13
CA GLU A 4 31.36 -33.22 -32.42
C GLU A 4 31.63 -32.72 -31.00
N ASN A 5 31.32 -31.45 -30.75
CA ASN A 5 31.57 -30.80 -29.46
C ASN A 5 30.39 -31.10 -28.54
N ALA A 6 30.55 -32.12 -27.69
CA ALA A 6 29.55 -32.56 -26.72
C ALA A 6 29.32 -31.46 -25.67
N SER A 7 28.26 -30.66 -25.86
CA SER A 7 27.75 -29.76 -24.84
C SER A 7 27.07 -30.57 -23.74
N ASN A 8 27.82 -30.97 -22.72
CA ASN A 8 27.26 -31.48 -21.48
C ASN A 8 26.44 -30.37 -20.80
N GLY A 9 25.13 -30.42 -21.02
CA GLY A 9 24.16 -29.57 -20.35
C GLY A 9 24.05 -29.96 -18.89
N TYR A 10 24.85 -29.32 -18.04
CA TYR A 10 24.62 -29.32 -16.59
C TYR A 10 23.34 -28.56 -16.30
N ARG A 11 22.22 -29.29 -16.21
CA ARG A 11 20.95 -28.77 -15.72
C ARG A 11 21.08 -28.61 -14.21
N VAL A 12 21.44 -27.42 -13.76
CA VAL A 12 21.46 -27.06 -12.34
C VAL A 12 19.99 -26.99 -11.88
N GLU A 13 19.52 -28.02 -11.18
CA GLU A 13 18.24 -27.99 -10.49
C GLU A 13 18.36 -27.06 -9.28
N ILE A 14 17.95 -25.80 -9.47
CA ILE A 14 17.90 -24.81 -8.41
C ILE A 14 16.70 -25.17 -7.53
N SER A 15 16.96 -25.80 -6.40
CA SER A 15 15.95 -26.10 -5.39
C SER A 15 15.48 -24.78 -4.73
N PRO A 16 14.20 -24.37 -4.90
CA PRO A 16 13.76 -22.99 -4.63
C PRO A 16 13.71 -22.61 -3.14
N GLN A 17 13.90 -23.55 -2.20
CA GLN A 17 13.89 -23.25 -0.77
C GLN A 17 15.29 -23.02 -0.15
N ASN A 18 16.39 -23.41 -0.81
CA ASN A 18 17.74 -23.17 -0.27
C ASN A 18 18.37 -21.86 -0.78
N GLY A 19 17.86 -21.28 -1.87
CA GLY A 19 18.46 -20.10 -2.50
C GLY A 19 18.38 -18.80 -1.71
N LEU A 20 17.40 -18.64 -0.80
CA LEU A 20 17.28 -17.41 -0.01
C LEU A 20 18.39 -17.31 1.07
N ASN A 21 18.76 -18.45 1.66
CA ASN A 21 19.83 -18.48 2.66
C ASN A 21 21.21 -18.27 2.01
N GLU A 22 21.42 -18.84 0.83
CA GLU A 22 22.67 -18.65 0.08
C GLU A 22 22.84 -17.19 -0.40
N THR A 23 21.76 -16.56 -0.89
CA THR A 23 21.81 -15.14 -1.32
C THR A 23 22.05 -14.18 -0.16
N LEU A 24 21.44 -14.41 1.01
CA LEU A 24 21.69 -13.61 2.21
C LEU A 24 23.12 -13.80 2.75
N GLN A 25 23.64 -15.03 2.71
CA GLN A 25 25.03 -15.30 3.08
C GLN A 25 26.00 -14.62 2.10
N GLN A 26 25.73 -14.69 0.79
CA GLN A 26 26.55 -14.05 -0.24
C GLN A 26 26.51 -12.52 -0.13
N ALA A 27 25.34 -11.93 0.14
CA ALA A 27 25.19 -10.51 0.40
C ALA A 27 25.98 -10.07 1.65
N GLY A 28 25.97 -10.88 2.71
CA GLY A 28 26.75 -10.62 3.92
C GLY A 28 28.26 -10.63 3.68
N VAL A 29 28.77 -11.58 2.88
CA VAL A 29 30.19 -11.63 2.50
C VAL A 29 30.57 -10.42 1.65
N TYR A 30 29.74 -10.05 0.68
CA TYR A 30 29.96 -8.90 -0.20
C TYR A 30 29.99 -7.57 0.56
N LEU A 31 29.06 -7.35 1.50
CA LEU A 31 29.05 -6.15 2.34
C LEU A 31 30.32 -6.05 3.20
N ARG A 32 30.82 -7.16 3.74
CA ARG A 32 32.10 -7.16 4.46
C ARG A 32 33.27 -6.84 3.53
N THR A 33 33.32 -7.44 2.34
CA THR A 33 34.42 -7.15 1.39
C THR A 33 34.42 -5.69 0.93
N MET A 34 33.24 -5.09 0.76
CA MET A 34 33.07 -3.66 0.46
C MET A 34 33.59 -2.78 1.61
N GLN A 35 33.25 -3.12 2.84
CA GLN A 35 33.69 -2.40 4.03
C GLN A 35 35.22 -2.48 4.20
N ASP A 36 35.81 -3.67 4.02
CA ASP A 36 37.26 -3.87 4.10
C ASP A 36 38.01 -3.04 3.04
N ARG A 37 37.47 -2.99 1.80
CA ARG A 37 38.05 -2.15 0.73
C ARG A 37 37.97 -0.66 1.03
N GLN A 38 36.90 -0.19 1.68
CA GLN A 38 36.82 1.21 2.09
C GLN A 38 37.93 1.54 3.09
N VAL A 39 38.11 0.71 4.12
CA VAL A 39 39.15 0.90 5.14
C VAL A 39 40.55 0.90 4.51
N GLU A 40 40.83 -0.04 3.60
CA GLU A 40 42.11 -0.11 2.89
C GLU A 40 42.35 1.14 2.02
N THR A 41 41.31 1.61 1.32
CA THR A 41 41.41 2.81 0.48
C THR A 41 41.72 4.06 1.31
N TYR A 42 41.10 4.20 2.49
CA TYR A 42 41.41 5.31 3.40
C TYR A 42 42.85 5.22 3.93
N GLY A 43 43.34 4.03 4.28
CA GLY A 43 44.71 3.82 4.75
C GLY A 43 45.77 4.10 3.67
N LEU A 44 45.50 3.72 2.42
CA LEU A 44 46.36 4.02 1.28
C LEU A 44 46.41 5.52 0.99
N PHE A 45 45.28 6.22 1.07
CA PHE A 45 45.27 7.68 0.88
C PHE A 45 46.06 8.41 1.97
N ASP A 46 45.87 8.00 3.23
CA ASP A 46 46.54 8.62 4.37
C ASP A 46 48.08 8.45 4.30
N SER A 47 48.53 7.24 3.96
CA SER A 47 49.96 6.95 3.83
C SER A 47 50.58 7.53 2.56
N ALA A 48 49.90 7.48 1.41
CA ALA A 48 50.46 7.89 0.13
C ALA A 48 50.36 9.39 -0.16
N VAL A 49 49.33 10.08 0.35
CA VAL A 49 49.07 11.49 0.01
C VAL A 49 49.20 12.39 1.23
N TRP A 50 48.52 12.05 2.32
CA TRP A 50 48.42 12.93 3.48
C TRP A 50 49.74 13.04 4.25
N THR A 51 50.33 11.92 4.62
CA THR A 51 51.58 11.85 5.39
C THR A 51 52.75 12.58 4.70
N PRO A 52 53.08 12.29 3.42
CA PRO A 52 54.15 13.02 2.73
C PRO A 52 53.79 14.48 2.47
N GLY A 53 52.52 14.81 2.23
CA GLY A 53 52.05 16.18 2.06
C GLY A 53 52.30 17.03 3.32
N LYS A 54 52.02 16.48 4.50
CA LYS A 54 52.28 17.13 5.79
C LYS A 54 53.76 17.30 6.09
N ALA A 55 54.60 16.31 5.74
CA ALA A 55 56.04 16.43 5.88
C ALA A 55 56.59 17.56 5.00
N ARG A 56 56.17 17.59 3.73
CA ARG A 56 56.61 18.60 2.76
C ARG A 56 56.12 20.01 3.10
N SER A 57 54.91 20.16 3.63
CA SER A 57 54.40 21.47 4.05
C SER A 57 55.16 22.03 5.26
N ARG A 58 55.59 21.16 6.19
CA ARG A 58 56.46 21.56 7.31
C ARG A 58 57.84 22.00 6.84
N GLU A 59 58.46 21.24 5.94
CA GLU A 59 59.76 21.61 5.36
C GLU A 59 59.67 22.96 4.62
N PHE A 60 58.61 23.18 3.84
CA PHE A 60 58.36 24.45 3.17
C PHE A 60 58.18 25.62 4.13
N ALA A 61 57.42 25.41 5.23
CA ALA A 61 57.21 26.43 6.25
C ALA A 61 58.51 26.82 6.98
N ASN A 62 59.40 25.85 7.21
CA ASN A 62 60.71 26.11 7.81
C ASN A 62 61.65 26.85 6.86
N ALA A 63 61.61 26.53 5.57
CA ALA A 63 62.45 27.18 4.55
C ALA A 63 62.00 28.62 4.23
N TYR A 64 60.69 28.88 4.21
CA TYR A 64 60.10 30.16 3.81
C TYR A 64 58.97 30.60 4.76
N PRO A 65 59.28 31.04 5.99
CA PRO A 65 58.27 31.28 7.03
C PRO A 65 57.28 32.39 6.67
N ILE A 66 57.75 33.46 6.03
CA ILE A 66 56.91 34.59 5.63
C ILE A 66 55.90 34.17 4.56
N SER A 67 56.35 33.51 3.49
CA SER A 67 55.49 33.01 2.42
C SER A 67 54.47 32.00 2.94
N ALA A 68 54.88 31.11 3.84
CA ALA A 68 53.98 30.13 4.46
C ALA A 68 52.87 30.80 5.28
N MET A 69 53.16 31.88 6.02
CA MET A 69 52.12 32.65 6.72
C MET A 69 51.12 33.28 5.76
N PHE A 70 51.59 33.90 4.66
CA PHE A 70 50.69 34.46 3.64
C PHE A 70 49.77 33.39 3.04
N VAL A 71 50.32 32.25 2.63
CA VAL A 71 49.53 31.13 2.09
C VAL A 71 48.51 30.65 3.12
N GLY A 72 48.88 30.53 4.40
CA GLY A 72 47.97 30.14 5.48
C GLY A 72 46.80 31.11 5.63
N ILE A 73 47.08 32.42 5.67
CA ILE A 73 46.05 33.46 5.80
C ILE A 73 45.13 33.48 4.58
N PHE A 74 45.69 33.45 3.35
CA PHE A 74 44.88 33.41 2.13
C PHE A 74 44.04 32.14 2.04
N THR A 75 44.56 31.00 2.46
CA THR A 75 43.80 29.74 2.51
C THR A 75 42.66 29.83 3.52
N ALA A 76 42.91 30.37 4.72
CA ALA A 76 41.88 30.56 5.73
C ALA A 76 40.79 31.53 5.26
N LEU A 77 41.18 32.64 4.62
CA LEU A 77 40.25 33.61 4.05
C LEU A 77 39.45 33.02 2.88
N ALA A 78 40.08 32.19 2.03
CA ALA A 78 39.41 31.50 0.93
C ALA A 78 38.48 30.36 1.39
N PHE A 79 38.71 29.81 2.59
CA PHE A 79 37.85 28.78 3.15
C PHE A 79 36.45 29.33 3.49
N ILE A 80 36.37 30.58 3.95
CA ILE A 80 35.09 31.23 4.29
C ILE A 80 34.09 31.22 3.13
N PRO A 81 34.39 31.75 1.93
CA PRO A 81 33.44 31.75 0.81
C PRO A 81 33.10 30.34 0.33
N VAL A 82 34.04 29.40 0.36
CA VAL A 82 33.78 27.99 -0.01
C VAL A 82 32.82 27.33 0.97
N ALA A 83 33.05 27.49 2.27
CA ALA A 83 32.18 26.95 3.30
C ALA A 83 30.77 27.58 3.23
N SER A 84 30.68 28.91 3.06
CA SER A 84 29.41 29.61 2.87
C SER A 84 28.66 29.11 1.63
N TYR A 85 29.36 28.90 0.51
CA TYR A 85 28.76 28.35 -0.70
C TYR A 85 28.21 26.93 -0.49
N LEU A 86 28.96 26.06 0.20
CA LEU A 86 28.51 24.70 0.51
C LEU A 86 27.28 24.68 1.41
N ILE A 87 27.26 25.50 2.46
CA ILE A 87 26.11 25.62 3.37
C ILE A 87 24.90 26.15 2.60
N PHE A 88 25.08 27.19 1.79
CA PHE A 88 23.99 27.75 1.00
C PHE A 88 23.44 26.76 -0.02
N THR A 89 24.31 26.03 -0.72
CA THR A 89 23.91 25.00 -1.69
C THR A 89 23.14 23.88 -1.00
N ALA A 90 23.63 23.38 0.13
CA ALA A 90 22.93 22.36 0.92
C ALA A 90 21.56 22.87 1.40
N PHE A 91 21.49 24.11 1.89
CA PHE A 91 20.25 24.73 2.32
C PHE A 91 19.24 24.86 1.17
N VAL A 92 19.68 25.30 -0.01
CA VAL A 92 18.83 25.40 -1.20
C VAL A 92 18.31 24.03 -1.63
N LEU A 93 19.17 23.00 -1.64
CA LEU A 93 18.76 21.64 -1.98
C LEU A 93 17.70 21.11 -1.01
N ILE A 94 17.95 21.21 0.30
CA ILE A 94 17.02 20.76 1.33
C ILE A 94 15.69 21.52 1.20
N SER A 95 15.73 22.85 1.09
CA SER A 95 14.53 23.69 0.98
C SER A 95 13.73 23.35 -0.27
N THR A 96 14.40 23.13 -1.40
CA THR A 96 13.74 22.79 -2.68
C THR A 96 13.08 21.42 -2.60
N VAL A 97 13.77 20.42 -2.04
CA VAL A 97 13.21 19.07 -1.87
C VAL A 97 12.03 19.09 -0.90
N SER A 98 12.15 19.79 0.22
CA SER A 98 11.04 19.93 1.19
C SER A 98 9.83 20.63 0.56
N LEU A 99 10.05 21.68 -0.23
CA LEU A 99 8.97 22.37 -0.93
C LEU A 99 8.31 21.49 -1.99
N ALA A 100 9.11 20.75 -2.77
CA ALA A 100 8.61 19.80 -3.76
C ALA A 100 7.76 18.69 -3.09
N LEU A 101 8.20 18.19 -1.94
CA LEU A 101 7.45 17.18 -1.19
C LEU A 101 6.15 17.74 -0.62
N ALA A 102 6.19 18.93 -0.01
CA ALA A 102 5.00 19.58 0.55
C ALA A 102 3.95 19.88 -0.54
N THR A 103 4.39 20.36 -1.70
CA THR A 103 3.49 20.62 -2.84
C THR A 103 2.94 19.34 -3.45
N ALA A 104 3.74 18.29 -3.60
CA ALA A 104 3.27 16.99 -4.08
C ALA A 104 2.20 16.38 -3.16
N ILE A 105 2.43 16.40 -1.84
CA ILE A 105 1.46 15.93 -0.85
C ILE A 105 0.19 16.79 -0.89
N GLY A 106 0.34 18.12 -0.88
CA GLY A 106 -0.79 19.05 -0.94
C GLY A 106 -1.64 18.85 -2.19
N PHE A 107 -1.02 18.69 -3.35
CA PHE A 107 -1.72 18.44 -4.61
C PHE A 107 -2.44 17.09 -4.61
N THR A 108 -1.78 16.03 -4.10
CA THR A 108 -2.38 14.69 -4.00
C THR A 108 -3.61 14.70 -3.10
N LEU A 109 -3.54 15.37 -1.96
CA LEU A 109 -4.69 15.52 -1.05
C LEU A 109 -5.81 16.35 -1.68
N PHE A 110 -5.47 17.45 -2.36
CA PHE A 110 -6.46 18.28 -3.05
C PHE A 110 -7.23 17.50 -4.11
N VAL A 111 -6.51 16.79 -5.00
CA VAL A 111 -7.12 15.94 -6.03
C VAL A 111 -7.93 14.80 -5.40
N GLY A 112 -7.41 14.18 -4.35
CA GLY A 112 -8.10 13.11 -3.62
C GLY A 112 -9.43 13.57 -3.02
N LEU A 113 -9.44 14.72 -2.33
CA LEU A 113 -10.66 15.31 -1.76
C LEU A 113 -11.65 15.73 -2.83
N PHE A 114 -11.18 16.31 -3.94
CA PHE A 114 -12.03 16.69 -5.06
C PHE A 114 -12.70 15.48 -5.71
N LEU A 115 -11.94 14.42 -5.95
CA LEU A 115 -12.45 13.17 -6.51
C LEU A 115 -13.44 12.50 -5.56
N PHE A 116 -13.12 12.46 -4.27
CA PHE A 116 -13.99 11.91 -3.24
C PHE A 116 -15.33 12.66 -3.17
N GLY A 117 -15.30 14.00 -3.18
CA GLY A 117 -16.51 14.82 -3.23
C GLY A 117 -17.34 14.56 -4.48
N THR A 118 -16.69 14.46 -5.64
CA THR A 118 -17.35 14.13 -6.91
C THR A 118 -18.02 12.75 -6.86
N LEU A 119 -17.34 11.73 -6.30
CA LEU A 119 -17.92 10.41 -6.12
C LEU A 119 -19.15 10.42 -5.22
N ILE A 120 -19.12 11.17 -4.12
CA ILE A 120 -20.27 11.30 -3.22
C ILE A 120 -21.47 11.90 -3.97
N ILE A 121 -21.25 12.97 -4.74
CA ILE A 121 -22.32 13.60 -5.52
C ILE A 121 -22.91 12.62 -6.53
N ILE A 122 -22.06 11.88 -7.26
CA ILE A 122 -22.50 10.87 -8.21
C ILE A 122 -23.30 9.76 -7.49
N LEU A 123 -22.84 9.30 -6.33
CA LEU A 123 -23.53 8.29 -5.53
C LEU A 123 -24.90 8.77 -5.05
N LEU A 124 -25.00 10.00 -4.57
CA LEU A 124 -26.27 10.61 -4.17
C LEU A 124 -27.22 10.75 -5.36
N PHE A 125 -26.72 11.18 -6.52
CA PHE A 125 -27.53 11.27 -7.73
C PHE A 125 -27.99 9.89 -8.21
N ALA A 126 -27.09 8.91 -8.25
CA ALA A 126 -27.40 7.54 -8.67
C ALA A 126 -28.41 6.88 -7.72
N SER A 127 -28.26 7.06 -6.41
CA SER A 127 -29.21 6.54 -5.43
C SER A 127 -30.58 7.21 -5.54
N ALA A 128 -30.64 8.54 -5.68
CA ALA A 128 -31.89 9.26 -5.90
C ALA A 128 -32.58 8.84 -7.20
N ALA A 129 -31.83 8.70 -8.30
CA ALA A 129 -32.35 8.21 -9.57
C ALA A 129 -32.87 6.76 -9.46
N THR A 130 -32.14 5.88 -8.77
CA THR A 130 -32.54 4.48 -8.53
C THR A 130 -33.83 4.42 -7.71
N LEU A 131 -33.93 5.19 -6.63
CA LEU A 131 -35.13 5.28 -5.80
C LEU A 131 -36.31 5.88 -6.59
N GLY A 132 -36.05 6.89 -7.42
CA GLY A 132 -37.07 7.50 -8.29
C GLY A 132 -37.60 6.51 -9.33
N LEU A 133 -36.72 5.79 -10.02
CA LEU A 133 -37.11 4.74 -10.98
C LEU A 133 -37.85 3.59 -10.29
N LEU A 134 -37.37 3.15 -9.14
CA LEU A 134 -38.03 2.12 -8.34
C LEU A 134 -39.42 2.57 -7.90
N GLY A 135 -39.55 3.80 -7.38
CA GLY A 135 -40.83 4.38 -6.99
C GLY A 135 -41.79 4.51 -8.17
N CYS A 136 -41.31 4.99 -9.32
CA CYS A 136 -42.09 5.09 -10.55
C CYS A 136 -42.58 3.70 -11.02
N PHE A 137 -41.70 2.70 -11.03
CA PHE A 137 -42.04 1.33 -11.37
C PHE A 137 -43.12 0.76 -10.43
N LEU A 138 -42.98 0.93 -9.12
CA LEU A 138 -43.96 0.48 -8.14
C LEU A 138 -45.31 1.19 -8.33
N ALA A 139 -45.30 2.50 -8.60
CA ALA A 139 -46.51 3.29 -8.85
C ALA A 139 -47.24 2.84 -10.13
N ILE A 140 -46.52 2.64 -11.24
CA ILE A 140 -47.09 2.12 -12.50
C ILE A 140 -47.70 0.73 -12.27
N ARG A 141 -47.00 -0.14 -11.54
CA ARG A 141 -47.46 -1.51 -11.28
C ARG A 141 -48.69 -1.56 -10.37
N LEU A 142 -48.76 -0.67 -9.38
CA LEU A 142 -49.94 -0.51 -8.54
C LEU A 142 -51.13 0.02 -9.35
N LEU A 143 -50.91 1.01 -10.22
CA LEU A 143 -51.94 1.53 -11.11
C LEU A 143 -52.53 0.43 -12.00
N PHE A 144 -51.70 -0.48 -12.48
CA PHE A 144 -52.13 -1.65 -13.27
C PHE A 144 -53.07 -2.55 -12.46
N HIS A 145 -52.69 -2.91 -11.22
CA HIS A 145 -53.53 -3.75 -10.33
C HIS A 145 -54.86 -3.11 -9.94
N ILE A 146 -54.92 -1.78 -9.83
CA ILE A 146 -56.16 -1.05 -9.53
C ILE A 146 -57.11 -1.03 -10.73
N ARG A 147 -56.58 -1.00 -11.96
CA ARG A 147 -57.38 -0.86 -13.19
C ARG A 147 -57.82 -2.19 -13.81
N SER A 148 -57.07 -3.27 -13.64
CA SER A 148 -57.46 -4.58 -14.17
C SER A 148 -58.57 -5.20 -13.31
N GLN A 149 -59.66 -5.68 -13.92
CA GLN A 149 -60.74 -6.37 -13.18
C GLN A 149 -60.28 -7.67 -12.50
N GLU A 150 -59.20 -8.28 -12.97
CA GLU A 150 -58.57 -9.46 -12.35
C GLU A 150 -57.59 -9.08 -11.22
N GLY A 151 -57.19 -7.82 -11.15
CA GLY A 151 -56.27 -7.32 -10.15
C GLY A 151 -57.00 -7.20 -8.83
N GLN A 152 -56.59 -7.98 -7.82
CA GLN A 152 -57.11 -7.95 -6.45
C GLN A 152 -56.75 -6.64 -5.70
N GLY A 153 -56.64 -5.53 -6.41
CA GLY A 153 -56.25 -4.22 -5.91
C GLY A 153 -54.91 -4.25 -5.19
N VAL A 154 -54.84 -3.51 -4.07
CA VAL A 154 -53.63 -3.39 -3.24
C VAL A 154 -53.20 -4.74 -2.65
N GLN A 155 -54.15 -5.61 -2.30
CA GLN A 155 -53.83 -6.91 -1.68
C GLN A 155 -53.09 -7.84 -2.66
N GLY A 156 -53.54 -7.91 -3.91
CA GLY A 156 -52.85 -8.67 -4.96
C GLY A 156 -51.43 -8.15 -5.21
N TRP A 157 -51.26 -6.82 -5.24
CA TRP A 157 -49.96 -6.19 -5.40
C TRP A 157 -48.99 -6.49 -4.24
N VAL A 158 -49.46 -6.46 -2.99
CA VAL A 158 -48.64 -6.82 -1.82
C VAL A 158 -48.23 -8.30 -1.88
N ALA A 159 -49.16 -9.19 -2.23
CA ALA A 159 -48.86 -10.62 -2.36
C ALA A 159 -47.81 -10.87 -3.45
N GLU A 160 -47.96 -10.25 -4.62
CA GLU A 160 -46.97 -10.36 -5.71
C GLU A 160 -45.60 -9.80 -5.30
N THR A 161 -45.58 -8.62 -4.66
CA THR A 161 -44.33 -7.97 -4.24
C THR A 161 -43.60 -8.81 -3.19
N LYS A 162 -44.34 -9.40 -2.25
CA LYS A 162 -43.80 -10.31 -1.23
C LYS A 162 -43.21 -11.57 -1.85
N ASP A 163 -43.89 -12.13 -2.86
CA ASP A 163 -43.42 -13.34 -3.54
C ASP A 163 -42.15 -13.08 -4.37
N ARG A 164 -42.03 -11.90 -4.98
CA ARG A 164 -40.83 -11.52 -5.75
C ARG A 164 -39.62 -11.13 -4.87
N ILE A 165 -39.84 -10.54 -3.69
CA ILE A 165 -38.75 -10.09 -2.81
C ILE A 165 -38.19 -11.24 -1.98
N VAL A 166 -39.05 -12.15 -1.51
CA VAL A 166 -38.60 -13.26 -0.66
C VAL A 166 -38.21 -14.44 -1.54
N PRO A 167 -36.91 -14.80 -1.62
CA PRO A 167 -36.51 -15.94 -2.43
C PRO A 167 -37.22 -17.22 -1.95
N PRO A 168 -37.60 -18.14 -2.86
CA PRO A 168 -38.36 -19.34 -2.49
C PRO A 168 -37.70 -20.17 -1.38
N SER A 169 -36.37 -20.18 -1.33
CA SER A 169 -35.58 -20.85 -0.29
C SER A 169 -35.78 -20.24 1.10
N ALA A 170 -35.91 -18.92 1.21
CA ALA A 170 -36.18 -18.26 2.49
C ALA A 170 -37.61 -18.57 2.97
N GLN A 171 -38.57 -18.66 2.05
CA GLN A 171 -39.93 -19.09 2.40
C GLN A 171 -39.94 -20.54 2.91
N GLN A 172 -39.17 -21.42 2.27
CA GLN A 172 -39.05 -22.82 2.68
C GLN A 172 -38.43 -22.94 4.07
N TYR A 173 -37.36 -22.20 4.34
CA TYR A 173 -36.73 -22.18 5.66
C TYR A 173 -37.70 -21.73 6.77
N VAL A 174 -38.51 -20.69 6.51
CA VAL A 174 -39.51 -20.22 7.47
C VAL A 174 -40.59 -21.28 7.72
N ARG A 175 -41.05 -21.99 6.68
CA ARG A 175 -42.02 -23.10 6.85
C ARG A 175 -41.43 -24.24 7.66
N ASP A 176 -40.21 -24.66 7.34
CA ASP A 176 -39.55 -25.76 8.05
C ASP A 176 -39.31 -25.41 9.53
N ALA A 177 -38.93 -24.16 9.81
CA ALA A 177 -38.82 -23.66 11.17
C ALA A 177 -40.16 -23.66 11.91
N GLN A 178 -41.24 -23.23 11.25
CA GLN A 178 -42.59 -23.24 11.81
C GLN A 178 -43.06 -24.66 12.14
N THR A 179 -42.82 -25.63 11.24
CA THR A 179 -43.15 -27.04 11.43
C THR A 179 -42.43 -27.60 12.65
N LYS A 180 -41.11 -27.35 12.76
CA LYS A 180 -40.32 -27.80 13.92
C LYS A 180 -40.84 -27.22 15.24
N VAL A 181 -41.19 -25.93 15.27
CA VAL A 181 -41.74 -25.28 16.47
C VAL A 181 -43.06 -25.95 16.89
N ASN A 182 -43.93 -26.26 15.94
CA ASN A 182 -45.19 -26.95 16.22
C ASN A 182 -44.94 -28.38 16.73
N GLU A 183 -44.00 -29.12 16.12
CA GLU A 183 -43.57 -30.44 16.60
C GLU A 183 -43.06 -30.39 18.04
N TYR A 184 -42.26 -29.39 18.40
CA TYR A 184 -41.79 -29.19 19.78
C TYR A 184 -42.93 -28.88 20.75
N TYR A 185 -43.89 -28.05 20.34
CA TYR A 185 -45.04 -27.70 21.17
C TYR A 185 -45.94 -28.91 21.44
N ASP A 186 -46.23 -29.71 20.41
CA ASP A 186 -47.03 -30.92 20.54
C ASP A 186 -46.33 -31.98 21.39
N ALA A 187 -45.02 -32.18 21.18
CA ALA A 187 -44.23 -33.10 22.00
C ALA A 187 -44.16 -32.66 23.48
N ALA A 188 -44.11 -31.36 23.74
CA ALA A 188 -44.14 -30.82 25.11
C ALA A 188 -45.53 -31.00 25.74
N LYS A 189 -46.60 -30.76 24.97
CA LYS A 189 -47.98 -30.94 25.42
C LYS A 189 -48.25 -32.39 25.81
N ASP A 190 -47.84 -33.37 24.99
CA ASP A 190 -47.98 -34.80 25.30
C ASP A 190 -47.25 -35.21 26.59
N ARG A 191 -46.08 -34.61 26.87
CA ARG A 191 -45.36 -34.84 28.12
C ARG A 191 -46.06 -34.23 29.33
N SER A 192 -46.71 -33.08 29.17
CA SER A 192 -47.39 -32.39 30.28
C SER A 192 -48.70 -33.07 30.72
N VAL A 193 -49.31 -33.91 29.88
CA VAL A 193 -50.62 -34.56 30.13
C VAL A 193 -50.49 -35.91 30.86
N LYS A 194 -49.28 -36.40 31.16
CA LYS A 194 -49.06 -37.64 31.93
C LYS A 194 -48.59 -37.46 33.39
N PRO A 195 -49.25 -36.67 34.27
CA PRO A 195 -48.85 -36.61 35.67
C PRO A 195 -49.40 -37.74 36.57
N GLU A 196 -50.29 -38.63 36.11
CA GLU A 196 -51.01 -39.57 37.00
C GLU A 196 -50.53 -41.04 37.02
N GLN A 197 -49.31 -41.34 36.56
CA GLN A 197 -48.76 -42.72 36.65
C GLN A 197 -47.41 -42.83 37.36
N MET A 198 -47.07 -41.86 38.22
CA MET A 198 -46.01 -42.02 39.22
C MET A 198 -46.60 -42.11 40.62
#